data_AF-A0A812UDY2-F1
#
_entry.id   AF-A0A812UDY2-F1
#
_cell.length_a   1.000
_cell.length_b   1.000
_cell.length_c   1.000
_cell.angle_alpha   90.00
_cell.angle_beta   90.00
_cell.angle_gamma   90.00
#
_symmetry.space_group_name_H-M   'P 1'
#
loop_
_entity.id
_entity.type
_entity.pdbx_description
1 polymer ?
#
loop_
_entity_poly.entity_id
_entity_poly.type
_entity_poly.pdbx_seq_one_letter_code
_entity_poly.pdbx_strand_id
1 'polypeptide(L)'
;MGKIGKSSKARKQTFGHVVPLGGSCLIAKHLQNKGIRVCKFPFDWMYSTPYLVRHALLDDFKTFLDTSKCQRGAGQSEEKLGTIHTVYRRMQSTKAKNVVFPHHQLWSGAKNGRRDRSSYRRSVERLRRVLRSKVRTLFITAMDAEAKTLPILQDEAWQPGQALPCGGPELCCRAEVLRLFECLKSKKKGPFHLEVVYLLRHSRKCRKQVVLQKRTKDRSLRISEMSCKGDHTGLAFREDGDMLAFHKLITDSSCRRFKPVVLDANGTKGYRDKGSTESSPLGAARSSGSRSDLKRKLRFVQKNPKVKGSEAHKRYEVYKKAQTIQEFLNLGGFKGDLAFDQAHGFLTLF
;
A
#
# COMPACT_ATOMS: atom_id res chain seq x y z
N MET A 1 -4.93 -16.77 -44.62
CA MET A 1 -3.84 -16.03 -43.95
C MET A 1 -4.31 -14.62 -43.59
N GLY A 2 -4.85 -14.43 -42.39
CA GLY A 2 -5.31 -13.11 -41.92
C GLY A 2 -4.15 -12.32 -41.32
N LYS A 3 -3.88 -11.13 -41.85
CA LYS A 3 -2.80 -10.24 -41.40
C LYS A 3 -3.03 -9.82 -39.94
N ILE A 4 -2.12 -10.22 -39.05
CA ILE A 4 -2.04 -9.75 -37.67
C ILE A 4 -1.72 -8.24 -37.72
N GLY A 5 -2.69 -7.43 -37.33
CA GLY A 5 -2.55 -5.98 -37.25
C GLY A 5 -1.40 -5.57 -36.33
N LYS A 6 -0.58 -4.63 -36.82
CA LYS A 6 0.54 -4.04 -36.09
C LYS A 6 0.09 -3.57 -34.70
N SER A 7 0.77 -4.09 -33.67
CA SER A 7 0.62 -3.71 -32.26
C SER A 7 0.58 -2.20 -32.08
N SER A 8 -0.61 -1.66 -31.78
CA SER A 8 -0.75 -0.28 -31.32
C SER A 8 0.06 -0.13 -30.03
N LYS A 9 1.08 0.76 -30.01
CA LYS A 9 1.82 1.13 -28.80
C LYS A 9 0.81 1.47 -27.68
N ALA A 10 0.60 0.55 -26.75
CA ALA A 10 -0.35 0.75 -25.66
C ALA A 10 0.02 2.03 -24.91
N ARG A 11 -0.87 3.03 -24.95
CA ARG A 11 -0.63 4.34 -24.33
C ARG A 11 -0.39 4.14 -22.82
N LYS A 12 0.86 4.33 -22.36
CA LYS A 12 1.24 4.15 -20.95
C LYS A 12 0.33 4.95 -20.03
N GLN A 13 -0.38 4.25 -19.15
CA GLN A 13 -1.35 4.85 -18.23
C GLN A 13 -0.60 5.62 -17.14
N THR A 14 -0.90 6.91 -16.98
CA THR A 14 -0.24 7.76 -15.98
C THR A 14 -1.16 7.97 -14.79
N PHE A 15 -0.73 7.56 -13.59
CA PHE A 15 -1.45 7.76 -12.34
C PHE A 15 -0.90 8.98 -11.60
N GLY A 16 -1.80 9.89 -11.23
CA GLY A 16 -1.47 11.06 -10.41
C GLY A 16 -1.72 10.83 -8.92
N HIS A 17 -2.56 9.86 -8.57
CA HIS A 17 -2.77 9.42 -7.18
C HIS A 17 -2.56 7.91 -7.08
N VAL A 18 -1.95 7.47 -5.98
CA VAL A 18 -1.84 6.05 -5.61
C VAL A 18 -2.27 5.91 -4.16
N VAL A 19 -3.34 5.15 -3.94
CA VAL A 19 -4.08 5.06 -2.67
C VAL A 19 -4.13 3.60 -2.21
N PRO A 20 -3.44 3.26 -1.11
CA PRO A 20 -3.65 1.98 -0.44
C PRO A 20 -5.05 1.93 0.17
N LEU A 21 -5.73 0.81 -0.03
CA LEU A 21 -7.00 0.47 0.62
C LEU A 21 -6.79 -0.59 1.72
N GLY A 22 -5.56 -0.70 2.22
CA GLY A 22 -5.17 -1.55 3.34
C GLY A 22 -5.03 -3.04 3.00
N GLY A 23 -5.64 -3.93 3.81
CA GLY A 23 -5.29 -5.35 3.90
C GLY A 23 -4.15 -5.60 4.89
N SER A 24 -3.00 -4.97 4.65
CA SER A 24 -1.88 -4.91 5.59
C SER A 24 -1.05 -3.63 5.41
N CYS A 25 -0.09 -3.43 6.31
CA CYS A 25 0.86 -2.30 6.23
C CYS A 25 1.84 -2.41 5.05
N LEU A 26 1.90 -3.56 4.39
CA LEU A 26 2.86 -3.92 3.35
C LEU A 26 2.79 -2.98 2.15
N ILE A 27 1.58 -2.69 1.66
CA ILE A 27 1.38 -1.85 0.48
C ILE A 27 1.83 -0.42 0.75
N ALA A 28 1.39 0.15 1.88
CA ALA A 28 1.74 1.51 2.26
C ALA A 28 3.27 1.65 2.40
N LYS A 29 3.92 0.68 3.05
CA LYS A 29 5.39 0.62 3.18
C LYS A 29 6.08 0.48 1.83
N HIS A 30 5.62 -0.44 0.98
CA HIS A 30 6.20 -0.70 -0.34
C HIS A 30 6.15 0.55 -1.23
N LEU A 31 4.98 1.18 -1.33
CA LEU A 31 4.80 2.40 -2.14
C LEU A 31 5.59 3.59 -1.57
N GLN A 32 5.75 3.68 -0.25
CA GLN A 32 6.60 4.68 0.39
C GLN A 32 8.09 4.46 0.06
N ASN A 33 8.55 3.21 0.12
CA ASN A 33 9.91 2.82 -0.23
C ASN A 33 10.23 3.10 -1.71
N LYS A 34 9.21 3.12 -2.57
CA LYS A 34 9.32 3.50 -3.99
C LYS A 34 9.09 4.98 -4.28
N GLY A 35 8.76 5.80 -3.28
CA GLY A 35 8.48 7.22 -3.48
C GLY A 35 7.21 7.51 -4.28
N ILE A 36 6.36 6.50 -4.49
CA ILE A 36 5.10 6.63 -5.26
C ILE A 36 3.95 7.07 -4.32
N ARG A 37 4.03 6.73 -3.03
CA ARG A 37 3.09 7.21 -2.01
C ARG A 37 3.42 8.64 -1.62
N VAL A 38 2.57 9.57 -2.03
CA VAL A 38 2.75 11.02 -1.78
C VAL A 38 2.32 11.51 -0.42
N CYS A 39 1.39 10.83 0.25
CA CYS A 39 0.87 11.22 1.56
C CYS A 39 0.24 10.02 2.28
N LYS A 40 -0.21 10.24 3.52
CA LYS A 40 -0.96 9.26 4.30
C LYS A 40 -2.45 9.27 3.96
N PHE A 41 -3.01 8.09 3.73
CA PHE A 41 -4.43 7.80 3.52
C PHE A 41 -5.04 7.00 4.69
N PRO A 42 -6.38 6.93 4.82
CA PRO A 42 -7.05 6.36 5.99
C PRO A 42 -6.75 4.89 6.20
N PHE A 43 -6.63 4.12 5.11
CA PHE A 43 -6.40 2.69 5.18
C PHE A 43 -4.90 2.33 5.17
N ASP A 44 -4.04 3.33 5.32
CA ASP A 44 -2.63 3.08 5.57
C ASP A 44 -2.47 2.60 7.01
N TRP A 45 -1.63 1.58 7.20
CA TRP A 45 -1.20 1.13 8.53
C TRP A 45 -2.34 0.58 9.42
N MET A 46 -3.36 -0.01 8.80
CA MET A 46 -4.45 -0.70 9.47
C MET A 46 -4.80 -2.01 8.78
N TYR A 47 -5.43 -2.91 9.52
CA TYR A 47 -6.02 -4.12 8.95
C TYR A 47 -7.42 -3.79 8.46
N SER A 48 -7.62 -3.91 7.15
CA SER A 48 -8.92 -3.66 6.53
C SER A 48 -9.21 -4.70 5.47
N THR A 49 -10.49 -4.91 5.24
CA THR A 49 -11.03 -5.75 4.18
C THR A 49 -11.73 -4.89 3.15
N PRO A 50 -11.96 -5.39 1.93
CA PRO A 50 -12.85 -4.74 0.96
C PRO A 50 -14.20 -4.33 1.57
N TYR A 51 -14.77 -5.18 2.43
CA TYR A 51 -15.99 -4.87 3.18
C TYR A 51 -15.86 -3.64 4.07
N LEU A 52 -14.81 -3.58 4.91
CA LEU A 52 -14.56 -2.44 5.80
C LEU A 52 -14.38 -1.15 5.00
N VAL A 53 -13.58 -1.19 3.93
CA VAL A 53 -13.33 -0.02 3.08
C VAL A 53 -14.64 0.46 2.45
N ARG A 54 -15.46 -0.45 1.92
CA ARG A 54 -16.76 -0.09 1.35
C ARG A 54 -17.68 0.52 2.41
N HIS A 55 -17.76 -0.07 3.60
CA HIS A 55 -18.54 0.50 4.70
C HIS A 55 -18.09 1.94 5.03
N ALA A 56 -16.79 2.16 5.18
CA ALA A 56 -16.26 3.49 5.48
C ALA A 56 -16.56 4.51 4.36
N LEU A 57 -16.54 4.11 3.09
CA LEU A 57 -16.91 4.97 1.96
C LEU A 57 -18.41 5.28 1.90
N LEU A 58 -19.26 4.31 2.24
CA LEU A 58 -20.71 4.48 2.23
C LEU A 58 -21.18 5.38 3.37
N ASP A 59 -20.65 5.17 4.58
CA ASP A 59 -20.94 5.96 5.78
C ASP A 59 -20.13 7.28 5.85
N ASP A 60 -19.43 7.65 4.77
CA ASP A 60 -18.55 8.82 4.69
C ASP A 60 -17.66 9.00 5.93
N PHE A 61 -17.02 7.90 6.36
CA PHE A 61 -16.09 7.84 7.48
C PHE A 61 -16.63 8.28 8.84
N LYS A 62 -17.96 8.41 9.02
CA LYS A 62 -18.56 8.77 10.32
C LYS A 62 -18.17 7.76 11.39
N THR A 63 -18.50 6.49 11.19
CA THR A 63 -18.10 5.40 12.10
C THR A 63 -16.58 5.33 12.26
N PHE A 64 -15.84 5.51 11.17
CA PHE A 64 -14.38 5.40 11.15
C PHE A 64 -13.68 6.42 12.05
N LEU A 65 -14.23 7.64 12.13
CA LEU A 65 -13.67 8.73 12.92
C LEU A 65 -14.28 8.83 14.32
N ASP A 66 -15.25 7.96 14.66
CA ASP A 66 -15.92 7.96 15.95
C ASP A 66 -15.03 7.35 17.05
N THR A 67 -14.56 8.22 17.92
CA THR A 67 -13.67 7.85 19.02
C THR A 67 -14.35 7.02 20.10
N SER A 68 -15.67 7.10 20.22
CA SER A 68 -16.43 6.28 21.17
C SER A 68 -16.37 4.79 20.81
N LYS A 69 -16.06 4.48 19.54
CA LYS A 69 -15.87 3.10 19.06
C LYS A 69 -14.44 2.60 19.24
N CYS A 70 -13.52 3.43 19.71
CA CYS A 70 -12.11 3.07 19.90
C CYS A 70 -11.81 2.65 21.34
N GLN A 71 -11.22 1.47 21.50
CA GLN A 71 -10.80 0.90 22.79
C GLN A 71 -9.30 0.58 22.76
N ARG A 72 -8.68 0.57 23.95
CA ARG A 72 -7.29 0.15 24.15
C ARG A 72 -7.14 -1.34 23.80
N GLY A 73 -6.21 -1.67 22.92
CA GLY A 73 -5.83 -3.06 22.65
C GLY A 73 -4.89 -3.63 23.71
N ALA A 74 -4.73 -4.95 23.74
CA ALA A 74 -3.72 -5.62 24.55
C ALA A 74 -2.33 -5.54 23.88
N GLY A 75 -1.27 -5.37 24.65
CA GLY A 75 0.10 -5.34 24.16
C GLY A 75 1.13 -5.25 25.28
N GLN A 76 2.36 -5.70 24.99
CA GLN A 76 3.44 -5.83 25.98
C GLN A 76 4.05 -4.49 26.44
N SER A 77 3.79 -3.38 25.72
CA SER A 77 4.25 -2.05 26.12
C SER A 77 3.30 -0.96 25.60
N GLU A 78 3.25 0.20 26.28
CA GLU A 78 2.34 1.30 25.91
C GLU A 78 2.50 1.76 24.45
N GLU A 79 3.73 1.80 23.94
CA GLU A 79 4.02 2.21 22.56
C GLU A 79 3.61 1.19 21.50
N LYS A 80 3.38 -0.07 21.90
CA LYS A 80 2.95 -1.18 21.04
C LYS A 80 1.44 -1.47 21.16
N LEU A 81 0.70 -0.70 21.94
CA LEU A 81 -0.75 -0.85 22.07
C LEU A 81 -1.46 -0.34 20.81
N GLY A 82 -2.00 -1.27 20.01
CA GLY A 82 -2.90 -0.93 18.93
C GLY A 82 -4.30 -0.55 19.42
N THR A 83 -5.13 0.01 18.53
CA THR A 83 -6.53 0.31 18.83
C THR A 83 -7.45 -0.82 18.37
N ILE A 84 -8.32 -1.26 19.28
CA ILE A 84 -9.52 -2.07 18.95
C ILE A 84 -10.62 -1.09 18.54
N HIS A 85 -11.30 -1.37 17.44
CA HIS A 85 -12.48 -0.60 17.03
C HIS A 85 -13.71 -1.51 17.09
N THR A 86 -14.70 -1.17 17.91
CA THR A 86 -15.81 -2.07 18.29
C THR A 86 -16.64 -2.56 17.10
N VAL A 87 -16.82 -1.69 16.09
CA VAL A 87 -17.45 -2.05 14.79
C VAL A 87 -16.46 -2.81 13.89
N TYR A 88 -15.34 -2.19 13.54
CA TYR A 88 -14.41 -2.72 12.53
C TYR A 88 -13.62 -3.97 12.92
N ARG A 89 -13.53 -4.32 14.22
CA ARG A 89 -12.98 -5.62 14.63
C ARG A 89 -13.78 -6.78 14.03
N ARG A 90 -15.08 -6.60 13.83
CA ARG A 90 -15.96 -7.60 13.22
C ARG A 90 -15.89 -7.60 11.69
N MET A 91 -15.19 -6.64 11.08
CA MET A 91 -15.01 -6.54 9.63
C MET A 91 -13.61 -6.96 9.19
N GLN A 92 -12.88 -7.70 10.02
CA GLN A 92 -11.55 -8.22 9.69
C GLN A 92 -11.61 -9.56 8.97
N SER A 93 -10.52 -9.90 8.26
CA SER A 93 -10.40 -11.17 7.52
C SER A 93 -10.33 -12.42 8.40
N THR A 94 -10.15 -12.24 9.71
CA THR A 94 -10.13 -13.33 10.69
C THR A 94 -10.83 -12.89 11.97
N LYS A 95 -11.50 -13.85 12.62
CA LYS A 95 -12.17 -13.65 13.91
C LYS A 95 -11.19 -13.50 15.08
N ALA A 96 -9.94 -13.96 14.91
CA ALA A 96 -8.93 -13.95 15.96
C ALA A 96 -8.29 -12.57 16.19
N LYS A 97 -8.35 -11.67 15.20
CA LYS A 97 -7.71 -10.34 15.30
C LYS A 97 -8.72 -9.29 15.77
N ASN A 98 -8.46 -8.72 16.94
CA ASN A 98 -9.28 -7.65 17.52
C ASN A 98 -8.74 -6.23 17.25
N VAL A 99 -7.42 -6.10 17.11
CA VAL A 99 -6.76 -4.83 16.85
C VAL A 99 -6.97 -4.45 15.39
N VAL A 100 -7.58 -3.29 15.14
CA VAL A 100 -7.83 -2.76 13.78
C VAL A 100 -6.70 -1.81 13.36
N PHE A 101 -6.23 -0.98 14.30
CA PHE A 101 -5.16 -0.01 14.07
C PHE A 101 -3.91 -0.40 14.88
N PRO A 102 -3.00 -1.22 14.34
CA PRO A 102 -1.86 -1.76 15.09
C PRO A 102 -0.79 -0.73 15.47
N HIS A 103 -0.81 0.45 14.85
CA HIS A 103 0.25 1.46 15.00
C HIS A 103 -0.23 2.80 15.57
N HIS A 104 -1.49 2.88 15.99
CA HIS A 104 -2.10 4.14 16.38
C HIS A 104 -2.99 3.95 17.61
N GLN A 105 -2.98 4.94 18.48
CA GLN A 105 -3.77 5.00 19.68
C GLN A 105 -4.91 5.99 19.46
N LEU A 106 -6.12 5.53 19.16
CA LEU A 106 -7.24 6.41 18.82
C LEU A 106 -8.24 6.58 19.96
N TRP A 107 -8.16 5.76 21.02
CA TRP A 107 -9.07 5.83 22.17
C TRP A 107 -8.88 7.10 23.00
N SER A 108 -9.91 7.44 23.79
CA SER A 108 -9.86 8.60 24.69
C SER A 108 -8.82 8.41 25.79
N GLY A 109 -8.11 9.47 26.17
CA GLY A 109 -7.05 9.41 27.19
C GLY A 109 -5.72 8.79 26.74
N ALA A 110 -5.59 8.29 25.50
CA ALA A 110 -4.31 7.79 25.00
C ALA A 110 -3.23 8.89 24.91
N LYS A 111 -1.98 8.56 25.29
CA LYS A 111 -0.82 9.46 25.24
C LYS A 111 -0.65 10.15 23.87
N ASN A 112 -0.72 9.37 22.78
CA ASN A 112 -0.64 9.90 21.42
C ASN A 112 -2.01 10.18 20.76
N GLY A 113 -3.09 10.08 21.53
CA GLY A 113 -4.48 10.09 21.05
C GLY A 113 -4.84 11.27 20.16
N ARG A 114 -4.57 12.49 20.63
CA ARG A 114 -4.88 13.72 19.86
C ARG A 114 -4.14 13.76 18.52
N ARG A 115 -2.85 13.41 18.54
CA ARG A 115 -1.99 13.41 17.34
C ARG A 115 -2.47 12.39 16.32
N ASP A 116 -2.74 11.16 16.76
CA ASP A 116 -3.17 10.08 15.87
C ASP A 116 -4.55 10.36 15.28
N ARG A 117 -5.53 10.80 16.08
CA ARG A 117 -6.86 11.20 15.59
C ARG A 117 -6.80 12.34 14.58
N SER A 118 -5.99 13.36 14.85
CA SER A 118 -5.77 14.47 13.93
C SER A 118 -5.14 13.98 12.61
N SER A 119 -4.19 13.05 12.68
CA SER A 119 -3.58 12.42 11.51
C SER A 119 -4.60 11.67 10.65
N TYR A 120 -5.51 10.90 11.26
CA TYR A 120 -6.56 10.19 10.54
C TYR A 120 -7.63 11.12 9.95
N ARG A 121 -8.02 12.18 10.66
CA ARG A 121 -8.93 13.17 10.09
C ARG A 121 -8.35 13.80 8.81
N ARG A 122 -7.06 14.16 8.84
CA ARG A 122 -6.36 14.65 7.64
C ARG A 122 -6.29 13.61 6.54
N SER A 123 -6.02 12.34 6.87
CA SER A 123 -5.94 11.29 5.86
C SER A 123 -7.28 11.03 5.19
N VAL A 124 -8.40 11.12 5.93
CA VAL A 124 -9.77 11.04 5.39
C VAL A 124 -10.05 12.21 4.46
N GLU A 125 -9.71 13.44 4.87
CA GLU A 125 -9.86 14.60 4.00
C GLU A 125 -9.05 14.50 2.71
N ARG A 126 -7.82 13.97 2.76
CA ARG A 126 -7.01 13.70 1.57
C ARG A 126 -7.69 12.69 0.65
N LEU A 127 -8.26 11.61 1.19
CA LEU A 127 -9.00 10.64 0.38
C LEU A 127 -10.26 11.26 -0.22
N ARG A 128 -11.03 12.05 0.53
CA ARG A 128 -12.18 12.81 0.02
C ARG A 128 -11.79 13.72 -1.16
N ARG A 129 -10.65 14.42 -1.06
CA ARG A 129 -10.09 15.21 -2.18
C ARG A 129 -9.76 14.35 -3.39
N VAL A 130 -9.12 13.19 -3.20
CA VAL A 130 -8.84 12.24 -4.30
C VAL A 130 -10.14 11.74 -4.95
N LEU A 131 -11.16 11.40 -4.16
CA LEU A 131 -12.46 10.94 -4.66
C LEU A 131 -13.16 12.03 -5.51
N ARG A 132 -13.06 13.30 -5.11
CA ARG A 132 -13.60 14.44 -5.89
C ARG A 132 -12.74 14.82 -7.11
N SER A 133 -11.47 14.41 -7.14
CA SER A 133 -10.54 14.77 -8.22
C SER A 133 -10.86 14.08 -9.54
N LYS A 134 -10.59 14.77 -10.67
CA LYS A 134 -10.60 14.19 -12.02
C LYS A 134 -9.27 13.49 -12.39
N VAL A 135 -8.27 13.53 -11.53
CA VAL A 135 -6.97 12.89 -11.75
C VAL A 135 -7.11 11.36 -11.69
N ARG A 136 -6.40 10.67 -12.61
CA ARG A 136 -6.36 9.20 -12.66
C ARG A 136 -5.73 8.63 -11.40
N THR A 137 -6.46 7.72 -10.75
CA THR A 137 -6.07 7.16 -9.46
C THR A 137 -5.84 5.65 -9.55
N LEU A 138 -4.76 5.17 -8.94
CA LEU A 138 -4.55 3.74 -8.66
C LEU A 138 -4.99 3.48 -7.22
N PHE A 139 -6.08 2.74 -7.03
CA PHE A 139 -6.42 2.11 -5.77
C PHE A 139 -5.79 0.74 -5.70
N ILE A 140 -5.24 0.36 -4.55
CA ILE A 140 -4.57 -0.92 -4.40
C ILE A 140 -4.82 -1.54 -3.02
N THR A 141 -5.14 -2.83 -3.01
CA THR A 141 -5.19 -3.66 -1.80
C THR A 141 -4.50 -5.00 -2.05
N ALA A 142 -3.95 -5.58 -0.98
CA ALA A 142 -3.25 -6.85 -0.98
C ALA A 142 -3.66 -7.59 0.28
N MET A 143 -4.13 -8.82 0.10
CA MET A 143 -4.77 -9.61 1.15
C MET A 143 -4.12 -10.98 1.22
N ASP A 144 -3.93 -11.45 2.43
CA ASP A 144 -3.37 -12.78 2.68
C ASP A 144 -4.38 -13.83 2.24
N ALA A 145 -3.89 -14.85 1.55
CA ALA A 145 -4.68 -15.98 1.11
C ALA A 145 -3.93 -17.27 1.42
N GLU A 146 -4.68 -18.26 1.89
CA GLU A 146 -4.20 -19.62 2.15
C GLU A 146 -4.98 -20.60 1.28
N ALA A 147 -4.38 -21.74 0.93
CA ALA A 147 -5.01 -22.75 0.07
C ALA A 147 -6.43 -23.12 0.55
N LYS A 148 -6.63 -23.29 1.86
CA LYS A 148 -7.93 -23.62 2.46
C LYS A 148 -8.99 -22.51 2.39
N THR A 149 -8.56 -21.24 2.29
CA THR A 149 -9.47 -20.08 2.21
C THR A 149 -9.68 -19.62 0.77
N LEU A 150 -8.87 -20.10 -0.17
CA LEU A 150 -8.91 -19.67 -1.56
C LEU A 150 -10.28 -19.89 -2.21
N PRO A 151 -10.98 -21.04 -2.04
CA PRO A 151 -12.32 -21.20 -2.61
C PRO A 151 -13.31 -20.12 -2.13
N ILE A 152 -13.24 -19.76 -0.84
CA ILE A 152 -14.07 -18.70 -0.25
C ILE A 152 -13.71 -17.33 -0.85
N LEU A 153 -12.41 -17.06 -1.02
CA LEU A 153 -11.95 -15.80 -1.61
C LEU A 153 -12.34 -15.68 -3.09
N GLN A 154 -12.47 -16.81 -3.79
CA GLN A 154 -12.85 -16.86 -5.20
C GLN A 154 -14.37 -16.74 -5.41
N ASP A 155 -15.18 -16.81 -4.36
CA ASP A 155 -16.63 -16.66 -4.45
C ASP A 155 -17.03 -15.27 -4.98
N GLU A 156 -17.80 -15.27 -6.06
CA GLU A 156 -18.35 -14.09 -6.74
C GLU A 156 -19.84 -13.86 -6.45
N ALA A 157 -20.50 -14.82 -5.79
CA ALA A 157 -21.91 -14.79 -5.43
C ALA A 157 -22.16 -14.41 -3.95
N TRP A 158 -21.17 -14.60 -3.07
CA TRP A 158 -21.30 -14.34 -1.63
C TRP A 158 -21.97 -12.99 -1.31
N GLN A 159 -23.00 -13.00 -0.46
CA GLN A 159 -23.67 -11.81 0.05
C GLN A 159 -23.47 -11.67 1.56
N PRO A 160 -23.27 -10.45 2.08
CA PRO A 160 -23.36 -10.23 3.51
C PRO A 160 -24.80 -10.45 3.97
N GLY A 161 -24.99 -11.11 5.10
CA GLY A 161 -26.29 -11.18 5.78
C GLY A 161 -26.76 -9.80 6.24
N GLN A 162 -28.00 -9.73 6.74
CA GLN A 162 -28.59 -8.50 7.27
C GLN A 162 -27.86 -7.98 8.53
N ALA A 163 -27.31 -8.89 9.34
CA ALA A 163 -26.52 -8.54 10.51
C ALA A 163 -25.08 -8.16 10.13
N LEU A 164 -24.44 -7.34 10.98
CA LEU A 164 -23.02 -7.04 10.85
C LEU A 164 -22.20 -8.36 10.81
N PRO A 165 -21.27 -8.50 9.86
CA PRO A 165 -20.48 -9.72 9.74
C PRO A 165 -19.65 -9.96 11.00
N CYS A 166 -19.33 -11.21 11.29
CA CYS A 166 -18.56 -11.64 12.46
C CYS A 166 -17.07 -11.90 12.15
N GLY A 167 -16.52 -11.23 11.15
CA GLY A 167 -15.19 -11.46 10.60
C GLY A 167 -15.11 -12.73 9.75
N GLY A 168 -14.12 -12.81 8.88
CA GLY A 168 -13.88 -14.00 8.05
C GLY A 168 -13.30 -13.69 6.67
N PRO A 169 -12.79 -14.73 5.97
CA PRO A 169 -12.23 -14.58 4.62
C PRO A 169 -13.27 -14.12 3.59
N GLU A 170 -14.56 -14.36 3.82
CA GLU A 170 -15.67 -13.93 2.96
C GLU A 170 -15.68 -12.41 2.77
N LEU A 171 -15.21 -11.65 3.78
CA LEU A 171 -15.11 -10.17 3.69
C LEU A 171 -14.05 -9.69 2.69
N CYS A 172 -13.24 -10.60 2.20
CA CYS A 172 -12.18 -10.40 1.22
C CYS A 172 -12.50 -11.10 -0.11
N CYS A 173 -13.65 -11.75 -0.28
CA CYS A 173 -13.98 -12.49 -1.49
C CYS A 173 -14.14 -11.59 -2.72
N ARG A 174 -14.13 -12.19 -3.91
CA ARG A 174 -14.30 -11.48 -5.18
C ARG A 174 -15.64 -10.77 -5.25
N ALA A 175 -16.72 -11.35 -4.72
CA ALA A 175 -18.02 -10.69 -4.64
C ALA A 175 -17.93 -9.33 -3.92
N GLU A 176 -17.21 -9.30 -2.80
CA GLU A 176 -17.03 -8.07 -2.02
C GLU A 176 -16.07 -7.08 -2.68
N VAL A 177 -15.02 -7.56 -3.36
CA VAL A 177 -14.17 -6.71 -4.21
C VAL A 177 -14.97 -6.06 -5.35
N LEU A 178 -15.89 -6.81 -5.98
CA LEU A 178 -16.78 -6.29 -7.01
C LEU A 178 -17.71 -5.21 -6.44
N ARG A 179 -18.29 -5.41 -5.25
CA ARG A 179 -19.08 -4.36 -4.58
C ARG A 179 -18.25 -3.12 -4.24
N LEU A 180 -17.02 -3.29 -3.78
CA LEU A 180 -16.11 -2.17 -3.54
C LEU A 180 -15.81 -1.41 -4.85
N PHE A 181 -15.59 -2.13 -5.95
CA PHE A 181 -15.38 -1.52 -7.27
C PHE A 181 -16.58 -0.67 -7.70
N GLU A 182 -17.81 -1.18 -7.53
CA GLU A 182 -19.04 -0.42 -7.81
C GLU A 182 -19.22 0.77 -6.86
N CYS A 183 -18.89 0.63 -5.57
CA CYS A 183 -18.86 1.76 -4.63
C CYS A 183 -17.85 2.83 -5.04
N LEU A 184 -16.66 2.46 -5.51
CA LEU A 184 -15.69 3.42 -6.03
C LEU A 184 -16.18 4.07 -7.32
N LYS A 185 -16.92 3.36 -8.17
CA LYS A 185 -17.57 3.96 -9.35
C LYS A 185 -18.56 5.06 -8.95
N SER A 186 -19.33 4.90 -7.89
CA SER A 186 -20.27 5.95 -7.46
C SER A 186 -19.58 7.11 -6.75
N LYS A 187 -18.46 6.86 -6.04
CA LYS A 187 -17.78 7.89 -5.21
C LYS A 187 -16.66 8.65 -5.93
N LYS A 188 -15.93 8.02 -6.88
CA LYS A 188 -14.78 8.62 -7.57
C LYS A 188 -15.21 9.34 -8.86
N LYS A 189 -15.01 10.67 -8.93
CA LYS A 189 -15.38 11.49 -10.10
C LYS A 189 -14.57 11.16 -11.36
N GLY A 190 -13.23 11.14 -11.26
CA GLY A 190 -12.34 10.85 -12.40
C GLY A 190 -12.02 9.37 -12.65
N PRO A 191 -11.17 9.08 -13.66
CA PRO A 191 -10.71 7.72 -13.98
C PRO A 191 -9.99 7.05 -12.81
N PHE A 192 -10.11 5.72 -12.74
CA PHE A 192 -9.34 4.95 -11.77
C PHE A 192 -9.07 3.51 -12.20
N HIS A 193 -8.09 2.90 -11.54
CA HIS A 193 -7.84 1.47 -11.57
C HIS A 193 -7.87 0.93 -10.14
N LEU A 194 -8.55 -0.18 -9.90
CA LEU A 194 -8.49 -0.93 -8.65
C LEU A 194 -7.64 -2.19 -8.88
N GLU A 195 -6.49 -2.27 -8.23
CA GLU A 195 -5.64 -3.46 -8.18
C GLU A 195 -5.90 -4.22 -6.89
N VAL A 196 -6.24 -5.50 -7.01
CA VAL A 196 -6.38 -6.41 -5.87
C VAL A 196 -5.39 -7.56 -6.03
N VAL A 197 -4.63 -7.85 -4.98
CA VAL A 197 -3.65 -8.94 -4.98
C VAL A 197 -3.94 -9.90 -3.83
N TYR A 198 -4.26 -11.15 -4.14
CA TYR A 198 -4.27 -12.23 -3.16
C TYR A 198 -2.86 -12.82 -3.04
N LEU A 199 -2.26 -12.72 -1.86
CA LEU A 199 -0.93 -13.21 -1.54
C LEU A 199 -1.04 -14.65 -1.01
N LEU A 200 -0.83 -15.62 -1.88
CA LEU A 200 -0.92 -17.05 -1.57
C LEU A 200 0.35 -17.53 -0.86
N ARG A 201 0.22 -17.96 0.39
CA ARG A 201 1.36 -18.42 1.20
C ARG A 201 1.84 -19.82 0.84
N HIS A 202 3.12 -20.08 1.13
CA HIS A 202 3.78 -21.40 1.06
C HIS A 202 3.66 -22.12 -0.28
N SER A 203 3.82 -21.39 -1.38
CA SER A 203 3.87 -22.02 -2.70
C SER A 203 5.30 -22.36 -3.09
N ARG A 204 5.51 -23.58 -3.60
CA ARG A 204 6.83 -24.04 -4.10
C ARG A 204 7.37 -23.19 -5.26
N LYS A 205 6.49 -22.50 -6.00
CA LYS A 205 6.85 -21.67 -7.16
C LYS A 205 6.17 -20.32 -7.06
N CYS A 206 6.94 -19.24 -7.22
CA CYS A 206 6.37 -17.91 -7.38
C CYS A 206 5.70 -17.84 -8.76
N ARG A 207 4.37 -17.82 -8.76
CA ARG A 207 3.49 -17.70 -9.91
C ARG A 207 2.59 -16.51 -9.69
N LYS A 208 2.29 -15.81 -10.77
CA LYS A 208 1.31 -14.73 -10.80
C LYS A 208 0.27 -15.07 -11.86
N GLN A 209 -0.99 -14.89 -11.52
CA GLN A 209 -2.10 -15.08 -12.44
C GLN A 209 -3.08 -13.93 -12.28
N VAL A 210 -3.50 -13.34 -13.39
CA VAL A 210 -4.67 -12.46 -13.40
C VAL A 210 -5.89 -13.36 -13.46
N VAL A 211 -6.73 -13.29 -12.44
CA VAL A 211 -7.89 -14.19 -12.29
C VAL A 211 -9.20 -13.50 -12.61
N LEU A 212 -9.25 -12.17 -12.50
CA LEU A 212 -10.39 -11.38 -12.92
C LEU A 212 -9.91 -10.03 -13.45
N GLN A 213 -10.48 -9.60 -14.57
CA GLN A 213 -10.27 -8.28 -15.11
C GLN A 213 -11.58 -7.69 -15.62
N LYS A 214 -11.95 -6.51 -15.12
CA LYS A 214 -13.14 -5.78 -15.54
C LYS A 214 -12.74 -4.39 -16.01
N ARG A 215 -13.37 -3.90 -17.08
CA ARG A 215 -13.17 -2.54 -17.58
C ARG A 215 -14.51 -1.92 -17.94
N THR A 216 -14.71 -0.68 -17.51
CA THR A 216 -15.91 0.10 -17.84
C THR A 216 -15.45 1.52 -18.14
N LYS A 217 -15.46 1.90 -19.42
CA LYS A 217 -14.94 3.20 -19.90
C LYS A 217 -13.50 3.45 -19.41
N ASP A 218 -13.35 4.44 -18.54
CA ASP A 218 -12.09 4.94 -17.98
C ASP A 218 -11.76 4.34 -16.59
N ARG A 219 -12.57 3.37 -16.14
CA ARG A 219 -12.46 2.66 -14.86
C ARG A 219 -12.17 1.19 -15.08
N SER A 220 -11.35 0.60 -14.22
CA SER A 220 -10.96 -0.80 -14.36
C SER A 220 -10.63 -1.46 -13.03
N LEU A 221 -10.82 -2.77 -12.98
CA LEU A 221 -10.49 -3.65 -11.88
C LEU A 221 -9.59 -4.77 -12.41
N ARG A 222 -8.55 -5.12 -11.66
CA ARG A 222 -7.76 -6.32 -11.87
C ARG A 222 -7.57 -7.02 -10.53
N ILE A 223 -7.91 -8.30 -10.48
CA ILE A 223 -7.64 -9.20 -9.37
C ILE A 223 -6.56 -10.17 -9.81
N SER A 224 -5.49 -10.24 -9.05
CA SER A 224 -4.37 -11.13 -9.30
C SER A 224 -4.12 -12.02 -8.10
N GLU A 225 -3.79 -13.28 -8.36
CA GLU A 225 -3.29 -14.23 -7.36
C GLU A 225 -1.77 -14.33 -7.52
N MET A 226 -1.04 -14.17 -6.42
CA MET A 226 0.41 -14.21 -6.40
C MET A 226 0.89 -15.22 -5.35
N SER A 227 1.46 -16.31 -5.83
CA SER A 227 2.15 -17.30 -5.01
C SER A 227 3.45 -16.75 -4.45
N CYS A 228 3.55 -16.73 -3.13
CA CYS A 228 4.75 -16.34 -2.39
C CYS A 228 5.54 -17.60 -2.00
N LYS A 229 6.87 -17.53 -2.12
CA LYS A 229 7.79 -18.55 -1.61
C LYS A 229 7.86 -18.52 -0.08
N GLY A 230 7.90 -17.32 0.50
CA GLY A 230 7.98 -17.13 1.95
C GLY A 230 6.81 -16.33 2.51
N ASP A 231 6.83 -16.16 3.83
CA ASP A 231 5.86 -15.31 4.53
C ASP A 231 6.17 -13.83 4.35
N HIS A 232 5.22 -13.00 4.77
CA HIS A 232 5.42 -11.57 4.96
C HIS A 232 5.02 -11.17 6.37
N THR A 233 5.71 -10.19 6.93
CA THR A 233 5.49 -9.70 8.31
C THR A 233 4.31 -8.71 8.41
N GLY A 234 3.57 -8.54 7.33
CA GLY A 234 2.64 -7.43 7.14
C GLY A 234 3.33 -6.09 6.86
N LEU A 235 4.66 -6.00 6.93
CA LEU A 235 5.45 -4.81 6.57
C LEU A 235 6.45 -5.06 5.44
N ALA A 236 6.98 -6.29 5.36
CA ALA A 236 7.93 -6.72 4.36
C ALA A 236 7.70 -8.20 4.01
N PHE A 237 8.05 -8.58 2.78
CA PHE A 237 8.24 -9.99 2.43
C PHE A 237 9.56 -10.47 3.03
N ARG A 238 9.61 -11.74 3.45
CA ARG A 238 10.87 -12.38 3.85
C ARG A 238 11.78 -12.63 2.64
N GLU A 239 11.18 -13.01 1.52
CA GLU A 239 11.88 -13.32 0.29
C GLU A 239 11.93 -12.11 -0.66
N ASP A 240 13.13 -11.72 -1.08
CA ASP A 240 13.35 -10.66 -2.06
C ASP A 240 12.64 -10.94 -3.39
N GLY A 241 12.56 -12.22 -3.78
CA GLY A 241 11.86 -12.66 -4.99
C GLY A 241 10.36 -12.35 -4.97
N ASP A 242 9.70 -12.57 -3.83
CA ASP A 242 8.27 -12.29 -3.65
C ASP A 242 8.02 -10.78 -3.66
N MET A 243 8.88 -10.02 -3.00
CA MET A 243 8.86 -8.55 -3.03
C MET A 243 9.02 -8.01 -4.45
N LEU A 244 9.94 -8.56 -5.24
CA LEU A 244 10.14 -8.17 -6.64
C LEU A 244 8.95 -8.56 -7.52
N ALA A 245 8.37 -9.74 -7.32
CA ALA A 245 7.17 -10.17 -8.03
C ALA A 245 5.99 -9.22 -7.74
N PHE A 246 5.79 -8.90 -6.46
CA PHE A 246 4.79 -7.94 -6.01
C PHE A 246 5.02 -6.55 -6.58
N HIS A 247 6.28 -6.09 -6.58
CA HIS A 247 6.66 -4.82 -7.19
C HIS A 247 6.27 -4.80 -8.67
N LYS A 248 6.70 -5.79 -9.45
CA LYS A 248 6.39 -5.89 -10.88
C LYS A 248 4.89 -5.89 -11.13
N LEU A 249 4.10 -6.55 -10.30
CA LEU A 249 2.64 -6.58 -10.42
C LEU A 249 2.03 -5.18 -10.27
N ILE A 250 2.49 -4.41 -9.29
CA ILE A 250 1.99 -3.07 -8.98
C ILE A 250 2.49 -2.03 -9.99
N THR A 251 3.78 -2.09 -10.31
CA THR A 251 4.46 -1.02 -11.03
C THR A 251 4.67 -1.30 -12.50
N ASP A 252 4.35 -2.50 -13.00
CA ASP A 252 4.66 -3.02 -14.34
C ASP A 252 4.97 -1.89 -15.33
N SER A 253 6.27 -1.59 -15.40
CA SER A 253 6.83 -0.33 -15.92
C SER A 253 6.63 -0.18 -17.43
N SER A 254 6.27 -1.28 -18.08
CA SER A 254 5.82 -1.32 -19.48
C SER A 254 4.51 -0.54 -19.67
N CYS A 255 3.59 -0.59 -18.70
CA CYS A 255 2.21 -0.13 -18.85
C CYS A 255 1.81 1.02 -17.92
N ARG A 256 2.51 1.19 -16.79
CA ARG A 256 2.18 2.19 -15.76
C ARG A 256 3.26 3.24 -15.63
N ARG A 257 2.85 4.50 -15.53
CA ARG A 257 3.69 5.64 -15.15
C ARG A 257 3.09 6.31 -13.94
N PHE A 258 3.93 6.79 -13.05
CA PHE A 258 3.52 7.52 -11.86
C PHE A 258 4.02 8.95 -11.97
N LYS A 259 3.11 9.92 -11.93
CA LYS A 259 3.42 11.35 -11.81
C LYS A 259 2.65 11.90 -10.63
N PRO A 260 3.08 11.59 -9.39
CA PRO A 260 2.26 11.84 -8.23
C PRO A 260 1.98 13.34 -8.02
N VAL A 261 0.71 13.65 -7.76
CA VAL A 261 0.21 15.00 -7.52
C VAL A 261 0.19 15.27 -6.02
N VAL A 262 0.72 16.42 -5.61
CA VAL A 262 0.74 16.85 -4.22
C VAL A 262 -0.68 17.30 -3.81
N LEU A 263 -1.21 16.77 -2.71
CA LEU A 263 -2.57 17.04 -2.23
C LEU A 263 -2.66 18.16 -1.19
N ASP A 264 -1.56 18.42 -0.49
CA ASP A 264 -1.38 19.53 0.45
C ASP A 264 0.12 19.76 0.72
N ALA A 265 0.46 20.91 1.28
CA ALA A 265 1.84 21.28 1.65
C ALA A 265 2.49 20.29 2.66
N ASN A 266 1.67 19.52 3.39
CA ASN A 266 2.13 18.50 4.34
C ASN A 266 2.20 17.09 3.73
N GLY A 267 2.02 16.96 2.40
CA GLY A 267 1.88 15.67 1.73
C GLY A 267 3.06 14.74 2.01
N THR A 268 4.28 15.26 1.99
CA THR A 268 5.53 14.48 2.13
C THR A 268 5.81 13.96 3.54
N LYS A 269 5.03 14.34 4.56
CA LYS A 269 5.21 13.85 5.94
C LYS A 269 4.71 12.40 6.07
N GLY A 270 5.55 11.46 5.66
CA GLY A 270 5.33 10.02 5.74
C GLY A 270 5.67 9.41 7.11
N TYR A 271 4.92 8.35 7.47
CA TYR A 271 4.94 7.53 8.69
C TYR A 271 4.28 8.14 9.93
N ARG A 272 4.61 9.36 10.31
CA ARG A 272 3.93 10.12 11.37
C ARG A 272 3.90 11.57 10.94
N ASP A 273 2.79 12.28 11.14
CA ASP A 273 2.82 13.73 11.11
C ASP A 273 3.72 14.16 12.29
N LYS A 274 5.04 14.26 12.05
CA LYS A 274 5.98 14.78 13.04
C LYS A 274 5.65 16.25 13.23
N GLY A 275 4.81 16.54 14.22
CA GLY A 275 4.92 17.75 15.01
C GLY A 275 6.01 17.47 16.04
N SER A 276 7.22 17.99 15.80
CA SER A 276 8.29 18.06 16.80
C SER A 276 8.65 19.54 16.96
N THR A 277 7.85 20.24 17.76
CA THR A 277 8.32 21.30 18.63
C THR A 277 8.63 20.64 19.96
N GLU A 278 9.79 19.99 20.04
CA GLU A 278 10.47 19.68 21.30
C GLU A 278 11.89 19.28 20.93
N SER A 279 12.80 20.16 21.28
CA SER A 279 14.24 20.05 21.18
C SER A 279 14.75 19.02 22.19
N SER A 280 15.32 17.93 21.71
CA SER A 280 16.35 17.22 22.45
C SER A 280 17.66 17.34 21.67
N PRO A 281 18.74 17.83 22.29
CA PRO A 281 20.04 17.88 21.65
C PRO A 281 20.64 16.48 21.74
N LEU A 282 20.90 15.87 20.58
CA LEU A 282 22.00 14.92 20.30
C LEU A 282 21.75 14.26 18.94
N GLY A 283 22.63 14.54 17.96
CA GLY A 283 23.01 13.61 16.89
C GLY A 283 22.08 13.40 15.69
N ALA A 284 22.16 14.31 14.71
CA ALA A 284 22.07 14.14 13.25
C ALA A 284 21.42 12.86 12.63
N ALA A 285 20.29 13.07 11.93
CA ALA A 285 20.05 12.73 10.51
C ALA A 285 18.56 12.94 10.16
N ARG A 286 18.19 14.19 9.85
CA ARG A 286 16.84 14.56 9.42
C ARG A 286 16.63 14.20 7.94
N SER A 287 15.92 13.11 7.66
CA SER A 287 15.48 12.76 6.30
C SER A 287 14.01 13.16 6.06
N SER A 288 13.75 14.46 5.97
CA SER A 288 12.51 14.96 5.36
C SER A 288 12.70 15.02 3.85
N GLY A 289 12.40 13.90 3.18
CA GLY A 289 12.49 13.74 1.73
C GLY A 289 11.70 14.81 0.98
N SER A 290 12.36 15.91 0.63
CA SER A 290 11.83 16.99 -0.20
C SER A 290 11.75 16.51 -1.65
N ARG A 291 10.89 17.12 -2.48
CA ARG A 291 10.86 16.85 -3.93
C ARG A 291 12.21 17.20 -4.60
N SER A 292 13.01 18.08 -3.96
CA SER A 292 14.40 18.35 -4.33
C SER A 292 15.30 17.12 -4.19
N ASP A 293 15.05 16.24 -3.21
CA ASP A 293 15.89 15.08 -2.95
C ASP A 293 15.79 14.05 -4.07
N LEU A 294 14.65 13.93 -4.75
CA LEU A 294 14.53 12.99 -5.88
C LEU A 294 15.43 13.37 -7.06
N LYS A 295 15.77 14.66 -7.21
CA LYS A 295 16.70 15.15 -8.22
C LYS A 295 18.16 15.11 -7.78
N ARG A 296 18.43 14.76 -6.52
CA ARG A 296 19.78 14.69 -5.97
C ARG A 296 20.61 13.69 -6.77
N LYS A 297 21.81 14.11 -7.17
CA LYS A 297 22.73 13.27 -7.94
C LYS A 297 23.34 12.20 -7.05
N LEU A 298 23.64 11.06 -7.64
CA LEU A 298 24.29 9.95 -6.97
C LEU A 298 25.32 9.30 -7.91
N ARG A 299 26.26 8.56 -7.32
CA ARG A 299 27.22 7.73 -8.04
C ARG A 299 27.41 6.44 -7.28
N PHE A 300 27.24 5.32 -7.96
CA PHE A 300 27.49 3.99 -7.39
C PHE A 300 28.91 3.52 -7.71
N VAL A 301 29.46 2.70 -6.80
CA VAL A 301 30.64 1.88 -7.10
C VAL A 301 30.28 0.93 -8.24
N GLN A 302 31.04 0.99 -9.34
CA GLN A 302 30.68 0.29 -10.58
C GLN A 302 30.92 -1.23 -10.47
N LYS A 303 31.93 -1.64 -9.69
CA LYS A 303 32.11 -3.04 -9.29
C LYS A 303 31.10 -3.36 -8.18
N ASN A 304 30.18 -4.27 -8.46
CA ASN A 304 29.12 -4.60 -7.52
C ASN A 304 29.66 -5.32 -6.28
N PRO A 305 29.54 -4.72 -5.08
CA PRO A 305 30.11 -5.26 -3.86
C PRO A 305 29.19 -6.30 -3.19
N LYS A 306 28.02 -6.59 -3.76
CA LYS A 306 27.06 -7.55 -3.20
C LYS A 306 27.49 -8.99 -3.50
N VAL A 307 26.95 -9.93 -2.72
CA VAL A 307 27.21 -11.37 -2.92
C VAL A 307 26.70 -11.81 -4.29
N LYS A 308 27.59 -12.30 -5.16
CA LYS A 308 27.27 -12.75 -6.53
C LYS A 308 26.16 -13.81 -6.50
N GLY A 309 25.17 -13.66 -7.38
CA GLY A 309 24.01 -14.56 -7.47
C GLY A 309 22.81 -14.19 -6.58
N SER A 310 23.01 -13.36 -5.54
CA SER A 310 21.92 -12.86 -4.70
C SER A 310 20.97 -11.91 -5.45
N GLU A 311 19.75 -11.75 -4.95
CA GLU A 311 18.79 -10.78 -5.50
C GLU A 311 19.27 -9.34 -5.34
N ALA A 312 19.96 -9.03 -4.23
CA ALA A 312 20.57 -7.72 -4.02
C ALA A 312 21.64 -7.42 -5.09
N HIS A 313 22.49 -8.40 -5.43
CA HIS A 313 23.47 -8.27 -6.51
C HIS A 313 22.78 -8.03 -7.86
N LYS A 314 21.74 -8.80 -8.19
CA LYS A 314 20.97 -8.62 -9.43
C LYS A 314 20.33 -7.23 -9.52
N ARG A 315 19.76 -6.71 -8.42
CA ARG A 315 19.20 -5.35 -8.40
C ARG A 315 20.28 -4.29 -8.56
N TYR A 316 21.40 -4.43 -7.85
CA TYR A 316 22.51 -3.48 -7.89
C TYR A 316 23.08 -3.36 -9.31
N GLU A 317 23.22 -4.47 -10.05
CA GLU A 317 23.62 -4.44 -11.47
C GLU A 317 22.73 -3.57 -12.36
N VAL A 318 21.43 -3.50 -12.05
CA VAL A 318 20.47 -2.70 -12.80
C VAL A 318 20.55 -1.24 -12.38
N TYR A 319 20.48 -0.94 -11.08
CA TYR A 319 20.36 0.44 -10.61
C TYR A 319 21.69 1.18 -10.46
N LYS A 320 22.86 0.51 -10.50
CA LYS A 320 24.18 1.17 -10.40
C LYS A 320 24.48 2.17 -11.53
N LYS A 321 23.69 2.11 -12.59
CA LYS A 321 23.71 3.03 -13.74
C LYS A 321 22.93 4.32 -13.52
N ALA A 322 22.12 4.39 -12.44
CA ALA A 322 21.37 5.59 -12.11
C ALA A 322 22.32 6.76 -11.81
N GLN A 323 21.91 7.96 -12.18
CA GLN A 323 22.62 9.21 -11.87
C GLN A 323 21.87 10.07 -10.85
N THR A 324 20.59 9.78 -10.60
CA THR A 324 19.75 10.49 -9.62
C THR A 324 18.97 9.51 -8.75
N ILE A 325 18.50 9.97 -7.57
CA ILE A 325 17.63 9.17 -6.70
C ILE A 325 16.36 8.73 -7.45
N GLN A 326 15.78 9.60 -8.28
CA GLN A 326 14.60 9.26 -9.08
C GLN A 326 14.88 8.14 -10.09
N GLU A 327 16.00 8.19 -10.81
CA GLU A 327 16.41 7.14 -11.74
C GLU A 327 16.68 5.82 -11.02
N PHE A 328 17.37 5.86 -9.88
CA PHE A 328 17.62 4.70 -9.04
C PHE A 328 16.31 3.99 -8.66
N LEU A 329 15.30 4.74 -8.20
CA LEU A 329 13.98 4.19 -7.87
C LEU A 329 13.27 3.65 -9.12
N ASN A 330 13.39 4.33 -10.27
CA ASN A 330 12.80 3.90 -11.54
C ASN A 330 13.43 2.60 -12.07
N LEU A 331 14.74 2.41 -11.84
CA LEU A 331 15.50 1.20 -12.18
C LEU A 331 15.27 0.05 -11.20
N GLY A 332 14.33 0.20 -10.27
CA GLY A 332 13.94 -0.87 -9.35
C GLY A 332 14.67 -0.83 -8.01
N GLY A 333 15.52 0.16 -7.75
CA GLY A 333 16.12 0.39 -6.44
C GLY A 333 15.07 0.73 -5.37
N PHE A 334 15.38 0.40 -4.11
CA PHE A 334 14.54 0.70 -2.95
C PHE A 334 15.23 1.72 -2.05
N LYS A 335 14.48 2.57 -1.34
CA LYS A 335 15.08 3.46 -0.31
C LYS A 335 15.94 2.71 0.71
N GLY A 336 15.61 1.44 0.99
CA GLY A 336 16.42 0.56 1.83
C GLY A 336 17.77 0.24 1.20
N ASP A 337 17.82 -0.08 -0.11
CA ASP A 337 19.11 -0.28 -0.78
C ASP A 337 19.89 1.04 -0.80
N LEU A 338 19.25 2.20 -1.06
CA LEU A 338 19.93 3.50 -1.02
C LEU A 338 20.58 3.78 0.34
N ALA A 339 19.84 3.56 1.44
CA ALA A 339 20.36 3.78 2.79
C ALA A 339 21.50 2.80 3.13
N PHE A 340 21.34 1.52 2.78
CA PHE A 340 22.36 0.50 3.00
C PHE A 340 23.62 0.80 2.17
N ASP A 341 23.47 1.05 0.88
CA ASP A 341 24.56 1.29 -0.07
C ASP A 341 25.31 2.58 0.30
N GLN A 342 24.63 3.60 0.82
CA GLN A 342 25.28 4.81 1.33
C GLN A 342 26.06 4.53 2.62
N ALA A 343 25.48 3.80 3.56
CA ALA A 343 26.12 3.48 4.85
C ALA A 343 27.39 2.62 4.69
N HIS A 344 27.50 1.86 3.60
CA HIS A 344 28.65 1.00 3.32
C HIS A 344 29.58 1.58 2.23
N GLY A 345 29.39 2.83 1.81
CA GLY A 345 30.23 3.48 0.80
C GLY A 345 30.08 2.92 -0.62
N PHE A 346 29.02 2.16 -0.90
CA PHE A 346 28.71 1.64 -2.24
C PHE A 346 28.08 2.71 -3.13
N LEU A 347 27.59 3.81 -2.54
CA LEU A 347 27.12 4.98 -3.26
C LEU A 347 27.52 6.28 -2.56
N THR A 348 27.73 7.33 -3.35
CA THR A 348 27.92 8.70 -2.88
C THR A 348 26.79 9.59 -3.39
N LEU A 349 26.23 10.43 -2.52
CA LEU A 349 25.24 11.45 -2.88
C LEU A 349 25.96 12.81 -3.03
N PHE A 350 25.64 13.55 -4.09
CA PHE A 350 26.17 14.89 -4.35
C PHE A 350 25.13 15.97 -4.06
#